data_AF-A0A3C0E4N5-F1
#
_entry.id   AF-A0A3C0E4N5-F1
#
_cell.length_a   1.000
_cell.length_b   1.000
_cell.length_c   1.000
_cell.angle_alpha   90.00
_cell.angle_beta   90.00
_cell.angle_gamma   90.00
#
_symmetry.space_group_name_H-M   'P 1'
#
loop_
_entity.id
_entity.type
_entity.pdbx_description
1 polymer ?
#
loop_
_entity_poly.entity_id
_entity_poly.type
_entity_poly.pdbx_seq_one_letter_code
_entity_poly.pdbx_strand_id
1 'polypeptide(L)'
;MALFDIDILESRVSKYETNHIHMVVDGDITYPITNMDNQQYGTFFHEYIHYMQHMTTLFGVKICAMYNKMFILYRDYIINNETIKLPLELWKKHEGLMKFIDFFNGVKGSRACNYNIDAIEISDKEISDAKKDKKAVKIGIYDFENGLAIENGFYFGYMCIIESMAHLIQSFINDKLYHATIPYCSVELICKSIYSEISNDKKMMISLCFCSLMFDNPGVAFFDLVELSKKNQSLNGYELYKKILKDKSVTHMGKEMPMYRALCLFLDD
;
A
#
# COMPACT_ATOMS: atom_id res chain seq x y z
N MET A 1 -11.63 9.55 -11.60
CA MET A 1 -12.37 9.40 -10.33
C MET A 1 -11.71 8.29 -9.56
N ALA A 2 -11.06 8.58 -8.41
CA ALA A 2 -10.48 7.61 -7.45
C ALA A 2 -9.59 8.27 -6.36
N LEU A 3 -9.64 9.59 -6.14
CA LEU A 3 -9.07 10.22 -4.93
C LEU A 3 -10.15 10.57 -3.89
N PHE A 4 -11.42 10.57 -4.33
CA PHE A 4 -12.61 10.97 -3.57
C PHE A 4 -13.66 9.86 -3.50
N ASP A 5 -13.31 8.60 -3.79
CA ASP A 5 -14.14 7.47 -3.33
C ASP A 5 -14.00 7.28 -1.80
N ILE A 6 -13.33 8.21 -1.11
CA ILE A 6 -13.62 8.53 0.30
C ILE A 6 -14.80 9.49 0.26
N ASP A 7 -15.94 8.85 0.05
CA ASP A 7 -17.28 9.36 0.08
C ASP A 7 -17.54 9.89 1.50
N ILE A 8 -17.37 11.21 1.72
CA ILE A 8 -17.66 11.81 3.03
C ILE A 8 -19.16 11.69 3.38
N LEU A 9 -20.03 11.38 2.41
CA LEU A 9 -21.49 11.41 2.62
C LEU A 9 -22.29 10.20 2.11
N GLU A 10 -21.80 9.33 1.22
CA GLU A 10 -22.65 8.25 0.66
C GLU A 10 -22.15 6.79 0.81
N SER A 11 -20.93 6.53 1.31
CA SER A 11 -20.43 5.14 1.43
C SER A 11 -20.01 4.74 2.85
N ARG A 12 -20.39 3.51 3.23
CA ARG A 12 -19.92 2.78 4.43
C ARG A 12 -18.53 2.20 4.13
N VAL A 13 -17.48 2.99 4.29
CA VAL A 13 -16.09 2.52 4.15
C VAL A 13 -15.26 3.18 5.24
N SER A 14 -14.56 2.36 6.04
CA SER A 14 -13.59 2.80 7.05
C SER A 14 -12.70 3.93 6.52
N LYS A 15 -12.49 4.98 7.33
CA LYS A 15 -11.76 6.18 6.91
C LYS A 15 -10.83 6.71 8.00
N TYR A 16 -9.85 7.51 7.58
CA TYR A 16 -9.05 8.31 8.50
C TYR A 16 -9.56 9.75 8.49
N GLU A 17 -9.71 10.35 9.67
CA GLU A 17 -9.92 11.79 9.77
C GLU A 17 -8.64 12.53 9.37
N THR A 18 -8.79 13.76 8.90
CA THR A 18 -7.71 14.56 8.26
C THR A 18 -6.53 14.90 9.17
N ASN A 19 -6.56 14.52 10.45
CA ASN A 19 -5.42 14.62 11.35
C ASN A 19 -4.55 13.36 11.38
N HIS A 20 -4.94 12.29 10.67
CA HIS A 20 -4.23 11.01 10.56
C HIS A 20 -3.96 10.30 11.90
N ILE A 21 -4.57 10.76 13.01
CA ILE A 21 -4.43 10.19 14.36
C ILE A 21 -5.74 9.56 14.87
N HIS A 22 -6.84 9.69 14.11
CA HIS A 22 -8.09 8.99 14.38
C HIS A 22 -8.36 7.98 13.27
N MET A 23 -8.67 6.76 13.69
CA MET A 23 -9.14 5.67 12.84
C MET A 23 -10.65 5.56 13.01
N VAL A 24 -11.39 5.63 11.91
CA VAL A 24 -12.83 5.34 11.87
C VAL A 24 -12.99 3.98 11.22
N VAL A 25 -13.47 3.02 12.00
CA VAL A 25 -13.76 1.67 11.52
C VAL A 25 -15.26 1.57 11.30
N ASP A 26 -15.65 1.35 10.05
CA ASP A 26 -17.06 1.12 9.71
C ASP A 26 -17.41 -0.35 9.90
N GLY A 27 -18.57 -0.61 10.52
CA GLY A 27 -19.10 -1.96 10.70
C GLY A 27 -19.87 -2.13 12.02
N ASP A 28 -20.48 -3.29 12.18
CA ASP A 28 -21.06 -3.72 13.46
C ASP A 28 -19.91 -4.09 14.40
N ILE A 29 -19.27 -3.08 15.01
CA ILE A 29 -18.11 -3.24 15.89
C ILE A 29 -18.55 -3.07 17.35
N THR A 30 -18.44 -4.15 18.14
CA THR A 30 -18.80 -4.13 19.57
C THR A 30 -17.79 -3.36 20.40
N TYR A 31 -18.25 -2.55 21.37
CA TYR A 31 -17.40 -1.88 22.36
C TYR A 31 -17.74 -2.36 23.79
N PRO A 32 -16.76 -2.50 24.71
CA PRO A 32 -15.31 -2.35 24.55
C PRO A 32 -14.68 -3.42 23.64
N ILE A 33 -13.43 -3.21 23.19
CA ILE A 33 -12.66 -4.14 22.33
C ILE A 33 -12.66 -5.58 22.88
N THR A 34 -12.68 -5.74 24.21
CA THR A 34 -12.74 -7.05 24.88
C THR A 34 -14.01 -7.85 24.59
N ASN A 35 -15.04 -7.23 24.03
CA ASN A 35 -16.31 -7.86 23.69
C ASN A 35 -16.43 -8.19 22.20
N MET A 36 -15.39 -7.91 21.40
CA MET A 36 -15.37 -8.24 19.98
C MET A 36 -15.17 -9.74 19.78
N ASP A 37 -15.90 -10.34 18.84
CA ASP A 37 -15.53 -11.66 18.33
C ASP A 37 -14.29 -11.60 17.42
N ASN A 38 -13.79 -12.75 16.96
CA ASN A 38 -12.59 -12.81 16.13
C ASN A 38 -12.75 -12.10 14.77
N GLN A 39 -13.97 -12.02 14.23
CA GLN A 39 -14.23 -11.35 12.96
C GLN A 39 -14.20 -9.83 13.14
N GLN A 40 -14.89 -9.32 14.16
CA GLN A 40 -14.88 -7.91 14.54
C GLN A 40 -13.48 -7.46 14.92
N TYR A 41 -12.80 -8.22 15.78
CA TYR A 41 -11.44 -7.91 16.22
C TYR A 41 -10.45 -7.96 15.07
N GLY A 42 -10.59 -8.94 14.16
CA GLY A 42 -9.78 -9.00 12.93
C GLY A 42 -9.99 -7.78 12.04
N THR A 43 -11.23 -7.35 11.82
CA THR A 43 -11.54 -6.15 11.03
C THR A 43 -10.97 -4.89 11.66
N PHE A 44 -11.17 -4.71 12.97
CA PHE A 44 -10.56 -3.61 13.72
C PHE A 44 -9.02 -3.61 13.60
N PHE A 45 -8.40 -4.78 13.73
CA PHE A 45 -6.95 -4.90 13.65
C PHE A 45 -6.42 -4.65 12.23
N HIS A 46 -7.17 -5.02 11.19
CA HIS A 46 -6.85 -4.73 9.80
C HIS A 46 -6.68 -3.22 9.57
N GLU A 47 -7.67 -2.44 9.99
CA GLU A 47 -7.64 -0.98 9.90
C GLU A 47 -6.53 -0.37 10.77
N TYR A 48 -6.25 -0.97 11.93
CA TYR A 48 -5.14 -0.55 12.79
C TYR A 48 -3.78 -0.80 12.12
N ILE A 49 -3.62 -1.88 11.35
CA ILE A 49 -2.42 -2.10 10.56
C ILE A 49 -2.26 -1.03 9.48
N HIS A 50 -3.33 -0.66 8.77
CA HIS A 50 -3.31 0.46 7.83
C HIS A 50 -2.88 1.78 8.49
N TYR A 51 -3.40 2.06 9.68
CA TYR A 51 -2.98 3.22 10.48
C TYR A 51 -1.47 3.18 10.75
N MET A 52 -0.96 2.05 11.23
CA MET A 52 0.47 1.89 11.50
C MET A 52 1.30 2.02 10.23
N GLN A 53 0.88 1.43 9.11
CA GLN A 53 1.57 1.52 7.82
C GLN A 53 1.69 2.97 7.34
N HIS A 54 0.63 3.79 7.51
CA HIS A 54 0.68 5.21 7.15
C HIS A 54 1.66 6.02 8.00
N MET A 55 1.73 5.73 9.30
CA MET A 55 2.56 6.51 10.23
C MET A 55 4.02 6.03 10.30
N THR A 56 4.31 4.78 9.94
CA THR A 56 5.63 4.17 10.13
C THR A 56 6.41 3.90 8.84
N THR A 57 5.85 4.27 7.68
CA THR A 57 6.51 4.08 6.38
C THR A 57 6.67 5.40 5.63
N LEU A 58 7.73 5.52 4.84
CA LEU A 58 8.00 6.76 4.08
C LEU A 58 6.91 7.04 3.04
N PHE A 59 6.40 6.01 2.36
CA PHE A 59 5.29 6.17 1.41
C PHE A 59 3.99 6.58 2.12
N GLY A 60 3.72 5.98 3.28
CA GLY A 60 2.60 6.33 4.15
C GLY A 60 2.64 7.80 4.60
N VAL A 61 3.75 8.25 5.16
CA VAL A 61 3.93 9.64 5.62
C VAL A 61 3.79 10.63 4.46
N LYS A 62 4.30 10.28 3.28
CA LYS A 62 4.13 11.09 2.06
C LYS A 62 2.65 11.23 1.69
N ILE A 63 1.86 10.16 1.78
CA ILE A 63 0.41 10.22 1.59
C ILE A 63 -0.20 11.19 2.60
N CYS A 64 0.06 11.01 3.91
CA CYS A 64 -0.49 11.86 4.96
C CYS A 64 -0.14 13.35 4.74
N ALA A 65 1.10 13.66 4.40
CA ALA A 65 1.53 15.02 4.12
C ALA A 65 0.75 15.66 2.93
N MET A 66 0.46 14.88 1.89
CA MET A 66 -0.29 15.37 0.72
C MET A 66 -1.78 15.53 1.02
N TYR A 67 -2.37 14.65 1.82
CA TYR A 67 -3.74 14.80 2.30
C TYR A 67 -3.89 16.04 3.19
N ASN A 68 -2.97 16.28 4.12
CA ASN A 68 -2.92 17.50 4.92
C ASN A 68 -2.86 18.76 4.04
N LYS A 69 -2.00 18.74 3.01
CA LYS A 69 -1.88 19.86 2.08
C LYS A 69 -3.18 20.10 1.29
N MET A 70 -3.86 19.04 0.87
CA MET A 70 -5.16 19.13 0.21
C MET A 70 -6.23 19.68 1.17
N PHE A 71 -6.26 19.21 2.42
CA PHE A 71 -7.20 19.68 3.43
C PHE A 71 -7.04 21.17 3.72
N ILE A 72 -5.80 21.65 3.91
CA ILE A 72 -5.52 23.08 4.12
C ILE A 72 -6.05 23.90 2.93
N LEU A 73 -5.73 23.48 1.70
CA LEU A 73 -6.22 24.15 0.48
C LEU A 73 -7.75 24.24 0.43
N TYR A 74 -8.43 23.16 0.81
CA TYR A 74 -9.90 23.08 0.76
C TYR A 74 -10.54 23.91 1.87
N ARG A 75 -10.02 23.80 3.09
CA ARG A 75 -10.44 24.60 4.24
C ARG A 75 -10.29 26.10 3.94
N ASP A 76 -9.15 26.51 3.40
CA ASP A 76 -8.88 27.91 3.09
C ASP A 76 -9.83 28.43 2.01
N TYR A 77 -10.15 27.63 0.99
CA TYR A 77 -11.15 27.99 0.00
C TYR A 77 -12.54 28.16 0.63
N ILE A 78 -12.97 27.21 1.47
CA ILE A 78 -14.29 27.24 2.12
C ILE A 78 -14.45 28.46 3.03
N ILE A 79 -13.43 28.79 3.82
CA ILE A 79 -13.48 29.94 4.75
C ILE A 79 -13.56 31.28 4.00
N ASN A 80 -12.94 31.37 2.82
CA ASN A 80 -12.83 32.64 2.09
C ASN A 80 -13.87 32.81 0.97
N ASN A 81 -14.84 31.90 0.83
CA ASN A 81 -15.87 31.99 -0.21
C ASN A 81 -17.27 31.83 0.39
N GLU A 82 -18.15 32.80 0.15
CA GLU A 82 -19.56 32.74 0.58
C GLU A 82 -20.36 31.66 -0.17
N THR A 83 -19.99 31.39 -1.42
CA THR A 83 -20.63 30.36 -2.26
C THR A 83 -19.61 29.31 -2.69
N ILE A 84 -19.94 28.05 -2.45
CA ILE A 84 -19.10 26.91 -2.82
C ILE A 84 -19.69 26.24 -4.06
N LYS A 85 -18.88 26.09 -5.13
CA LYS A 85 -19.26 25.35 -6.33
C LYS A 85 -18.72 23.93 -6.23
N LEU A 86 -19.60 22.94 -6.38
CA LEU A 86 -19.26 21.52 -6.39
C LEU A 86 -19.23 20.97 -7.84
N PRO A 87 -18.40 19.95 -8.13
CA PRO A 87 -17.43 19.33 -7.22
C PRO A 87 -16.22 20.23 -6.93
N LEU A 88 -15.72 20.16 -5.69
CA LEU A 88 -14.49 20.85 -5.28
C LEU A 88 -13.29 20.11 -5.84
N GLU A 89 -12.72 20.64 -6.93
CA GLU A 89 -11.56 20.07 -7.63
C GLU A 89 -10.32 20.99 -7.55
N LEU A 90 -10.11 21.64 -6.40
CA LEU A 90 -9.04 22.65 -6.23
C LEU A 90 -7.63 22.07 -6.46
N TRP A 91 -7.45 20.77 -6.22
CA TRP A 91 -6.20 20.06 -6.48
C TRP A 91 -5.75 20.16 -7.95
N LYS A 92 -6.67 20.28 -8.91
CA LYS A 92 -6.35 20.40 -10.34
C LYS A 92 -5.56 21.66 -10.67
N LYS A 93 -5.73 22.72 -9.87
CA LYS A 93 -5.03 24.00 -10.04
C LYS A 93 -3.75 24.08 -9.21
N HIS A 94 -3.55 23.15 -8.28
CA HIS A 94 -2.38 23.13 -7.42
C HIS A 94 -1.33 22.16 -7.98
N GLU A 95 -0.27 22.69 -8.61
CA GLU A 95 0.77 21.91 -9.31
C GLU A 95 1.33 20.73 -8.49
N GLY A 96 1.69 20.96 -7.23
CA GLY A 96 2.24 19.90 -6.38
C GLY A 96 1.26 18.76 -6.05
N LEU A 97 -0.04 19.06 -5.92
CA LEU A 97 -1.06 18.06 -5.64
C LEU A 97 -1.40 17.26 -6.90
N MET A 98 -1.52 17.95 -8.03
CA MET A 98 -1.70 17.30 -9.33
C MET A 98 -0.56 16.32 -9.66
N LYS A 99 0.70 16.77 -9.52
CA LYS A 99 1.88 15.90 -9.70
C LYS A 99 1.85 14.68 -8.76
N PHE A 100 1.45 14.88 -7.50
CA PHE A 100 1.33 13.77 -6.55
C PHE A 100 0.22 12.79 -6.94
N ILE A 101 -0.95 13.29 -7.35
CA ILE A 101 -2.08 12.47 -7.77
C ILE A 101 -1.74 11.65 -9.01
N ASP A 102 -1.05 12.24 -9.99
CA ASP A 102 -0.58 11.53 -11.18
C ASP A 102 0.43 10.43 -10.81
N PHE A 103 1.39 10.76 -9.96
CA PHE A 103 2.35 9.79 -9.42
C PHE A 103 1.65 8.65 -8.66
N PHE A 104 0.76 8.97 -7.73
CA PHE A 104 0.04 7.99 -6.91
C PHE A 104 -0.82 7.08 -7.78
N ASN A 105 -1.55 7.64 -8.76
CA ASN A 105 -2.31 6.85 -9.72
C ASN A 105 -1.44 5.94 -10.59
N GLY A 106 -0.19 6.34 -10.87
CA GLY A 106 0.78 5.50 -11.57
C GLY A 106 1.18 4.27 -10.74
N VAL A 107 1.45 4.44 -9.45
CA VAL A 107 2.01 3.37 -8.58
C VAL A 107 0.98 2.63 -7.72
N LYS A 108 -0.28 3.08 -7.68
CA LYS A 108 -1.31 2.50 -6.78
C LYS A 108 -1.58 1.02 -7.02
N GLY A 109 -1.55 0.55 -8.27
CA GLY A 109 -1.96 -0.82 -8.63
C GLY A 109 -3.47 -1.05 -8.59
N SER A 110 -3.88 -2.29 -8.84
CA SER A 110 -5.27 -2.73 -8.91
C SER A 110 -5.91 -2.88 -7.52
N ARG A 111 -7.21 -2.63 -7.45
CA ARG A 111 -8.06 -2.88 -6.26
C ARG A 111 -8.95 -4.11 -6.37
N ALA A 112 -8.98 -4.74 -7.53
CA ALA A 112 -9.77 -5.93 -7.81
C ALA A 112 -9.21 -6.60 -9.07
N CYS A 113 -9.57 -7.87 -9.26
CA CYS A 113 -9.41 -8.61 -10.49
C CYS A 113 -10.76 -9.27 -10.83
N ASN A 114 -11.20 -9.18 -12.08
CA ASN A 114 -12.50 -9.69 -12.52
C ASN A 114 -12.43 -11.14 -13.02
N TYR A 115 -11.30 -11.80 -12.87
CA TYR A 115 -11.03 -13.13 -13.39
C TYR A 115 -10.61 -14.06 -12.24
N ASN A 116 -10.85 -15.35 -12.40
CA ASN A 116 -10.24 -16.32 -11.51
C ASN A 116 -8.72 -16.33 -11.74
N ILE A 117 -7.95 -16.62 -10.69
CA ILE A 117 -6.48 -16.60 -10.74
C ILE A 117 -5.97 -17.96 -10.28
N ASP A 118 -5.69 -18.84 -11.24
CA ASP A 118 -5.10 -20.16 -10.96
C ASP A 118 -3.57 -20.09 -10.94
N ALA A 119 -3.00 -19.28 -11.84
CA ALA A 119 -1.58 -18.99 -11.91
C ALA A 119 -1.33 -17.55 -12.38
N ILE A 120 -0.12 -17.07 -12.13
CA ILE A 120 0.33 -15.74 -12.56
C ILE A 120 1.58 -15.85 -13.42
N GLU A 121 1.80 -14.85 -14.26
CA GLU A 121 3.02 -14.66 -15.03
C GLU A 121 3.63 -13.30 -14.71
N ILE A 122 4.94 -13.32 -14.43
CA ILE A 122 5.72 -12.13 -14.11
C ILE A 122 6.91 -12.08 -15.06
N SER A 123 7.06 -10.95 -15.75
CA SER A 123 8.16 -10.72 -16.69
C SER A 123 9.14 -9.67 -16.15
N ASP A 124 10.44 -9.95 -16.24
CA ASP A 124 11.49 -8.98 -15.92
C ASP A 124 11.36 -7.68 -16.72
N LYS A 125 10.84 -7.79 -17.96
CA LYS A 125 10.57 -6.63 -18.79
C LYS A 125 9.50 -5.73 -18.16
N GLU A 126 8.40 -6.30 -17.69
CA GLU A 126 7.31 -5.54 -17.06
C GLU A 126 7.76 -4.89 -15.75
N ILE A 127 8.63 -5.55 -14.97
CA ILE A 127 9.26 -4.96 -13.78
C ILE A 127 10.15 -3.77 -14.18
N SER A 128 10.96 -3.92 -15.23
CA SER A 128 11.87 -2.87 -15.70
C SER A 128 11.12 -1.66 -16.27
N ASP A 129 10.08 -1.91 -17.09
CA ASP A 129 9.22 -0.87 -17.65
C ASP A 129 8.48 -0.12 -16.53
N ALA A 130 7.93 -0.82 -15.54
CA ALA A 130 7.31 -0.21 -14.36
C ALA A 130 8.30 0.65 -13.54
N LYS A 131 9.57 0.22 -13.42
CA LYS A 131 10.62 0.97 -12.74
C LYS A 131 10.98 2.25 -13.48
N LYS A 132 11.15 2.17 -14.80
CA LYS A 132 11.48 3.31 -15.67
C LYS A 132 10.35 4.33 -15.71
N ASP A 133 9.12 3.85 -15.87
CA ASP A 133 7.94 4.69 -16.07
C ASP A 133 7.30 5.13 -14.75
N LYS A 134 7.81 4.64 -13.61
CA LYS A 134 7.29 4.90 -12.25
C LYS A 134 5.82 4.50 -12.12
N LYS A 135 5.52 3.26 -12.54
CA LYS A 135 4.17 2.68 -12.49
C LYS A 135 4.13 1.39 -11.68
N ALA A 136 2.92 0.92 -11.39
CA ALA A 136 2.67 -0.41 -10.86
C ALA A 136 3.08 -1.48 -11.90
N VAL A 137 3.52 -2.65 -11.41
CA VAL A 137 4.01 -3.74 -12.25
C VAL A 137 2.82 -4.49 -12.85
N LYS A 138 2.80 -4.67 -14.16
CA LYS A 138 1.78 -5.46 -14.84
C LYS A 138 2.02 -6.96 -14.57
N ILE A 139 0.95 -7.68 -14.21
CA ILE A 139 0.97 -9.12 -13.92
C ILE A 139 -0.01 -9.83 -14.86
N GLY A 140 0.49 -10.85 -15.56
CA GLY A 140 -0.32 -11.76 -16.35
C GLY A 140 -1.00 -12.81 -15.47
N ILE A 141 -2.17 -13.30 -15.88
CA ILE A 141 -2.90 -14.34 -15.16
C ILE A 141 -3.37 -15.44 -16.10
N TYR A 142 -3.50 -16.63 -15.54
CA TYR A 142 -4.13 -17.78 -16.15
C TYR A 142 -5.37 -18.17 -15.34
N ASP A 143 -6.48 -18.32 -16.06
CA ASP A 143 -7.76 -18.83 -15.55
C ASP A 143 -8.03 -20.15 -16.29
N PHE A 144 -7.60 -21.26 -15.70
CA PHE A 144 -7.71 -22.58 -16.29
C PHE A 144 -9.16 -23.08 -16.29
N GLU A 145 -9.95 -22.68 -15.30
CA GLU A 145 -11.38 -23.03 -15.22
C GLU A 145 -12.15 -22.48 -16.43
N ASN A 146 -11.83 -21.25 -16.86
CA ASN A 146 -12.46 -20.60 -18.01
C ASN A 146 -11.61 -20.69 -19.30
N GLY A 147 -10.43 -21.30 -19.26
CA GLY A 147 -9.52 -21.43 -20.40
C GLY A 147 -8.97 -20.10 -20.92
N LEU A 148 -8.74 -19.12 -20.05
CA LEU A 148 -8.27 -17.78 -20.41
C LEU A 148 -6.79 -17.57 -20.02
N ALA A 149 -6.06 -16.87 -20.88
CA ALA A 149 -4.75 -16.32 -20.60
C ALA A 149 -4.80 -14.81 -20.84
N ILE A 150 -4.52 -14.03 -19.79
CA ILE A 150 -4.77 -12.58 -19.78
C ILE A 150 -3.46 -11.89 -19.43
N GLU A 151 -2.85 -11.24 -20.42
CA GLU A 151 -1.57 -10.54 -20.22
C GLU A 151 -1.67 -9.40 -19.20
N ASN A 152 -2.80 -8.68 -19.18
CA ASN A 152 -3.07 -7.55 -18.29
C ASN A 152 -4.04 -7.96 -17.16
N GLY A 153 -3.72 -9.01 -16.41
CA GLY A 153 -4.61 -9.53 -15.36
C GLY A 153 -4.85 -8.50 -14.26
N PHE A 154 -3.77 -8.02 -13.64
CA PHE A 154 -3.83 -6.93 -12.67
C PHE A 154 -2.51 -6.16 -12.60
N TYR A 155 -2.52 -5.02 -11.90
CA TYR A 155 -1.33 -4.20 -11.66
C TYR A 155 -0.91 -4.33 -10.20
N PHE A 156 0.27 -4.88 -9.95
CA PHE A 156 0.86 -4.98 -8.62
C PHE A 156 1.51 -3.66 -8.19
N GLY A 157 0.93 -3.01 -7.19
CA GLY A 157 1.34 -1.70 -6.73
C GLY A 157 1.07 -1.51 -5.23
N TYR A 158 1.03 -0.25 -4.80
CA TYR A 158 0.81 0.12 -3.40
C TYR A 158 -0.42 -0.53 -2.76
N MET A 159 -1.58 -0.56 -3.43
CA MET A 159 -2.82 -1.19 -2.93
C MET A 159 -2.60 -2.69 -2.65
N CYS A 160 -1.95 -3.41 -3.56
CA CYS A 160 -1.62 -4.82 -3.36
C CYS A 160 -0.74 -5.04 -2.12
N ILE A 161 0.25 -4.18 -1.90
CA ILE A 161 1.20 -4.33 -0.79
C ILE A 161 0.56 -3.99 0.55
N ILE A 162 -0.15 -2.87 0.64
CA ILE A 162 -0.71 -2.40 1.90
C ILE A 162 -1.79 -3.36 2.42
N GLU A 163 -2.67 -3.82 1.52
CA GLU A 163 -3.76 -4.76 1.79
C GLU A 163 -3.23 -6.16 2.08
N SER A 164 -2.23 -6.64 1.33
CA SER A 164 -1.63 -7.95 1.63
C SER A 164 -0.94 -7.98 2.98
N MET A 165 -0.24 -6.92 3.38
CA MET A 165 0.35 -6.89 4.72
C MET A 165 -0.71 -6.88 5.82
N ALA A 166 -1.79 -6.12 5.66
CA ALA A 166 -2.90 -6.13 6.62
C ALA A 166 -3.59 -7.50 6.68
N HIS A 167 -3.87 -8.11 5.53
CA HIS A 167 -4.43 -9.46 5.43
C HIS A 167 -3.55 -10.52 6.09
N LEU A 168 -2.26 -10.54 5.78
CA LEU A 168 -1.30 -11.50 6.36
C LEU A 168 -1.26 -11.41 7.88
N ILE A 169 -1.26 -10.18 8.43
CA ILE A 169 -1.26 -9.97 9.87
C ILE A 169 -2.60 -10.38 10.49
N GLN A 170 -3.72 -9.98 9.89
CA GLN A 170 -5.07 -10.34 10.33
C GLN A 170 -5.29 -11.86 10.36
N SER A 171 -4.64 -12.60 9.44
CA SER A 171 -4.74 -14.06 9.38
C SER A 171 -4.12 -14.79 10.59
N PHE A 172 -3.32 -14.12 11.43
CA PHE A 172 -2.88 -14.66 12.71
C PHE A 172 -3.96 -14.61 13.80
N ILE A 173 -4.99 -13.79 13.60
CA ILE A 173 -6.09 -13.57 14.54
C ILE A 173 -7.31 -14.41 14.14
N ASN A 174 -7.64 -14.39 12.84
CA ASN A 174 -8.78 -15.11 12.29
C ASN A 174 -8.34 -15.90 11.05
N ASP A 175 -8.34 -17.23 11.14
CA ASP A 175 -7.94 -18.14 10.05
C ASP A 175 -9.07 -18.41 9.05
N LYS A 176 -10.31 -18.00 9.36
CA LYS A 176 -11.50 -18.17 8.50
C LYS A 176 -11.81 -16.93 7.67
N LEU A 177 -10.82 -16.08 7.41
CA LEU A 177 -11.00 -14.86 6.64
C LEU A 177 -11.30 -15.17 5.17
N TYR A 178 -12.36 -14.55 4.65
CA TYR A 178 -12.62 -14.48 3.22
C TYR A 178 -12.33 -13.07 2.73
N HIS A 179 -11.31 -12.93 1.89
CA HIS A 179 -11.04 -11.71 1.14
C HIS A 179 -10.95 -12.03 -0.34
N ALA A 180 -11.23 -11.04 -1.19
CA ALA A 180 -10.94 -11.14 -2.61
C ALA A 180 -9.42 -11.35 -2.83
N THR A 181 -9.05 -12.15 -3.83
CA THR A 181 -7.64 -12.46 -4.08
C THR A 181 -6.80 -11.20 -4.36
N ILE A 182 -7.31 -10.27 -5.17
CA ILE A 182 -6.69 -8.96 -5.38
C ILE A 182 -7.55 -7.91 -4.66
N PRO A 183 -6.95 -7.07 -3.79
CA PRO A 183 -5.52 -6.91 -3.55
C PRO A 183 -4.96 -7.83 -2.43
N TYR A 184 -5.79 -8.45 -1.61
CA TYR A 184 -5.41 -9.00 -0.30
C TYR A 184 -4.40 -10.17 -0.34
N CYS A 185 -4.50 -11.08 -1.30
CA CYS A 185 -3.60 -12.24 -1.40
C CYS A 185 -2.53 -12.06 -2.49
N SER A 186 -2.37 -10.85 -3.04
CA SER A 186 -1.45 -10.58 -4.17
C SER A 186 0.00 -10.95 -3.84
N VAL A 187 0.46 -10.65 -2.62
CA VAL A 187 1.83 -10.95 -2.18
C VAL A 187 2.05 -12.46 -2.05
N GLU A 188 1.08 -13.18 -1.48
CA GLU A 188 1.16 -14.65 -1.36
C GLU A 188 1.23 -15.30 -2.75
N LEU A 189 0.41 -14.83 -3.70
CA LEU A 189 0.44 -15.28 -5.09
C LEU A 189 1.80 -15.05 -5.74
N ILE A 190 2.36 -13.84 -5.59
CA ILE A 190 3.68 -13.49 -6.15
C ILE A 190 4.76 -14.35 -5.53
N CYS A 191 4.84 -14.41 -4.19
CA CYS A 191 5.83 -15.23 -3.49
C CYS A 191 5.74 -16.70 -3.90
N LYS A 192 4.54 -17.27 -4.02
CA LYS A 192 4.35 -18.64 -4.50
C LYS A 192 4.92 -18.86 -5.90
N SER A 193 4.80 -17.86 -6.79
CA SER A 193 5.29 -17.94 -8.16
C SER A 193 6.80 -17.75 -8.29
N ILE A 194 7.40 -16.78 -7.57
CA ILE A 194 8.80 -16.38 -7.81
C ILE A 194 9.73 -16.71 -6.66
N TYR A 195 9.24 -16.99 -5.45
CA TYR A 195 10.06 -17.31 -4.28
C TYR A 195 9.35 -18.31 -3.36
N SER A 196 9.10 -19.50 -3.91
CA SER A 196 8.22 -20.52 -3.32
C SER A 196 8.62 -20.95 -1.90
N GLU A 197 9.90 -20.84 -1.54
CA GLU A 197 10.49 -21.22 -0.27
C GLU A 197 9.94 -20.41 0.91
N ILE A 198 9.47 -19.18 0.67
CA ILE A 198 8.87 -18.32 1.71
C ILE A 198 7.34 -18.32 1.66
N SER A 199 6.69 -19.15 0.83
CA SER A 199 5.23 -19.15 0.68
C SER A 199 4.48 -19.42 1.99
N ASN A 200 5.11 -20.16 2.92
CA ASN A 200 4.56 -20.42 4.25
C ASN A 200 5.12 -19.49 5.34
N ASP A 201 6.10 -18.64 5.01
CA ASP A 201 6.69 -17.67 5.95
C ASP A 201 5.98 -16.32 5.83
N LYS A 202 4.79 -16.25 6.46
CA LYS A 202 4.00 -15.02 6.54
C LYS A 202 4.77 -13.86 7.14
N LYS A 203 5.68 -14.09 8.10
CA LYS A 203 6.47 -13.04 8.75
C LYS A 203 7.48 -12.42 7.79
N MET A 204 8.12 -13.24 6.96
CA MET A 204 8.98 -12.75 5.89
C MET A 204 8.17 -11.95 4.85
N MET A 205 7.02 -12.46 4.41
CA MET A 205 6.16 -11.74 3.47
C MET A 205 5.71 -10.38 4.02
N ILE A 206 5.31 -10.32 5.29
CA ILE A 206 4.97 -9.06 5.99
C ILE A 206 6.17 -8.10 5.99
N SER A 207 7.37 -8.61 6.27
CA SER A 207 8.59 -7.81 6.31
C SER A 207 8.95 -7.23 4.94
N LEU A 208 8.79 -8.02 3.87
CA LEU A 208 8.96 -7.54 2.49
C LEU A 208 7.96 -6.45 2.14
N CYS A 209 6.69 -6.61 2.52
CA CYS A 209 5.67 -5.58 2.33
C CYS A 209 6.04 -4.27 3.04
N PHE A 210 6.36 -4.37 4.35
CA PHE A 210 6.73 -3.21 5.15
C PHE A 210 7.94 -2.47 4.56
N CYS A 211 8.98 -3.21 4.18
CA CYS A 211 10.16 -2.65 3.56
C CYS A 211 9.86 -2.00 2.19
N SER A 212 8.95 -2.58 1.41
CA SER A 212 8.54 -2.03 0.11
C SER A 212 7.87 -0.67 0.25
N LEU A 213 7.12 -0.45 1.34
CA LEU A 213 6.48 0.83 1.66
C LEU A 213 7.48 1.94 2.07
N MET A 214 8.78 1.62 2.17
CA MET A 214 9.84 2.63 2.38
C MET A 214 10.29 3.30 1.06
N PHE A 215 9.74 2.91 -0.09
CA PHE A 215 10.14 3.39 -1.40
C PHE A 215 9.01 4.12 -2.13
N ASP A 216 9.37 5.00 -3.07
CA ASP A 216 8.41 5.75 -3.90
C ASP A 216 7.61 4.86 -4.87
N ASN A 217 8.09 3.67 -5.22
CA ASN A 217 7.32 2.72 -6.00
C ASN A 217 7.30 1.37 -5.26
N PRO A 218 6.36 1.18 -4.32
CA PRO A 218 6.30 -0.03 -3.51
C PRO A 218 6.21 -1.30 -4.35
N GLY A 219 5.43 -1.28 -5.45
CA GLY A 219 5.24 -2.44 -6.33
C GLY A 219 6.56 -2.95 -6.91
N VAL A 220 7.37 -2.04 -7.47
CA VAL A 220 8.70 -2.38 -8.01
C VAL A 220 9.68 -2.74 -6.89
N ALA A 221 9.67 -1.98 -5.79
CA ALA A 221 10.56 -2.22 -4.66
C ALA A 221 10.39 -3.64 -4.09
N PHE A 222 9.16 -4.15 -4.05
CA PHE A 222 8.89 -5.52 -3.60
C PHE A 222 9.69 -6.57 -4.39
N PHE A 223 9.75 -6.47 -5.71
CA PHE A 223 10.54 -7.40 -6.53
C PHE A 223 12.05 -7.26 -6.27
N ASP A 224 12.56 -6.02 -6.19
CA ASP A 224 13.96 -5.78 -5.82
C ASP A 224 14.32 -6.38 -4.44
N LEU A 225 13.36 -6.36 -3.51
CA LEU A 225 13.51 -6.89 -2.14
C LEU A 225 13.37 -8.40 -2.06
N VAL A 226 12.50 -9.01 -2.86
CA VAL A 226 12.43 -10.47 -3.01
C VAL A 226 13.77 -11.00 -3.53
N GLU A 227 14.33 -10.38 -4.57
CA GLU A 227 15.64 -10.76 -5.10
C GLU A 227 16.78 -10.56 -4.09
N LEU A 228 16.71 -9.49 -3.29
CA LEU A 228 17.63 -9.31 -2.18
C LEU A 228 17.50 -10.42 -1.13
N SER A 229 16.27 -10.79 -0.77
CA SER A 229 15.99 -11.86 0.20
C SER A 229 16.48 -13.22 -0.30
N LYS A 230 16.25 -13.55 -1.58
CA LYS A 230 16.77 -14.78 -2.21
C LYS A 230 18.29 -14.90 -2.14
N LYS A 231 19.00 -13.76 -2.27
CA LYS A 231 20.47 -13.69 -2.14
C LYS A 231 20.96 -13.73 -0.69
N ASN A 232 20.06 -13.57 0.28
CA ASN A 232 20.38 -13.47 1.70
C ASN A 232 19.41 -14.34 2.54
N GLN A 233 19.23 -15.61 2.16
CA GLN A 233 18.21 -16.50 2.73
C GLN A 233 18.34 -16.74 4.24
N SER A 234 19.53 -16.49 4.81
CA SER A 234 19.77 -16.61 6.25
C SER A 234 19.23 -15.45 7.07
N LEU A 235 18.90 -14.32 6.44
CA LEU A 235 18.41 -13.14 7.14
C LEU A 235 16.93 -13.31 7.45
N ASN A 236 16.55 -13.01 8.69
CA ASN A 236 15.13 -12.84 9.03
C ASN A 236 14.63 -11.45 8.62
N GLY A 237 13.32 -11.24 8.69
CA GLY A 237 12.69 -9.98 8.29
C GLY A 237 13.23 -8.72 8.98
N TYR A 238 13.61 -8.82 10.26
CA TYR A 238 14.20 -7.71 11.01
C TYR A 238 15.62 -7.38 10.53
N GLU A 239 16.42 -8.40 10.23
CA GLU A 239 17.76 -8.22 9.68
C GLU A 239 17.72 -7.66 8.27
N LEU A 240 16.76 -8.10 7.45
CA LEU A 240 16.51 -7.56 6.13
C LEU A 240 16.15 -6.06 6.20
N TYR A 241 15.25 -5.68 7.11
CA TYR A 241 14.90 -4.28 7.35
C TYR A 241 16.12 -3.43 7.73
N LYS A 242 16.93 -3.86 8.71
CA LYS A 242 18.16 -3.16 9.09
C LYS A 242 19.13 -3.01 7.91
N LYS A 243 19.27 -4.06 7.10
CA LYS A 243 20.12 -4.04 5.90
C LYS A 243 19.63 -2.99 4.90
N ILE A 244 18.33 -2.91 4.66
CA ILE A 244 17.73 -1.92 3.75
C ILE A 244 17.98 -0.50 4.25
N LEU A 245 17.73 -0.24 5.54
CA LEU A 245 17.97 1.08 6.12
C LEU A 245 19.41 1.56 5.97
N LYS A 246 20.37 0.63 6.01
CA LYS A 246 21.80 0.91 5.93
C LYS A 246 22.31 1.01 4.49
N ASP A 247 21.89 0.09 3.63
CA ASP A 247 22.50 -0.12 2.31
C ASP A 247 21.79 0.65 1.21
N LYS A 248 20.54 1.07 1.43
CA LYS A 248 19.77 1.86 0.44
C LYS A 248 19.87 3.34 0.76
N SER A 249 20.20 4.10 -0.26
CA SER A 249 20.24 5.56 -0.20
C SER A 249 18.90 6.16 -0.61
N VAL A 250 18.60 7.32 -0.02
CA VAL A 250 17.52 8.21 -0.41
C VAL A 250 18.09 9.59 -0.70
N THR A 251 17.45 10.34 -1.60
CA THR A 251 17.79 11.74 -1.83
C THR A 251 16.94 12.61 -0.91
N HIS A 252 17.59 13.31 0.03
CA HIS A 252 16.95 14.26 0.92
C HIS A 252 17.64 15.62 0.79
N MET A 253 16.86 16.68 0.53
CA MET A 253 17.35 18.05 0.27
C MET A 253 18.50 18.11 -0.77
N GLY A 254 18.39 17.34 -1.86
CA GLY A 254 19.38 17.30 -2.93
C GLY A 254 20.67 16.53 -2.61
N LYS A 255 20.77 15.89 -1.44
CA LYS A 255 21.90 15.04 -1.05
C LYS A 255 21.47 13.58 -0.97
N GLU A 256 22.29 12.71 -1.52
CA GLU A 256 22.12 11.26 -1.36
C GLU A 256 22.69 10.84 0.01
N MET A 257 21.91 10.08 0.77
CA MET A 257 22.33 9.56 2.07
C MET A 257 21.62 8.24 2.39
N PRO A 258 22.19 7.39 3.28
CA PRO A 258 21.50 6.20 3.76
C PRO A 258 20.12 6.53 4.36
N MET A 259 19.16 5.65 4.15
CA MET A 259 17.77 5.85 4.62
C MET A 259 17.68 6.07 6.13
N TYR A 260 18.47 5.37 6.95
CA TYR A 260 18.50 5.59 8.40
C TYR A 260 18.89 7.03 8.76
N ARG A 261 19.81 7.64 7.99
CA ARG A 261 20.29 9.00 8.24
C ARG A 261 19.24 10.03 7.87
N ALA A 262 18.51 9.81 6.78
CA ALA A 262 17.38 10.65 6.41
C ALA A 262 16.26 10.58 7.46
N LEU A 263 16.00 9.39 8.03
CA LEU A 263 15.04 9.23 9.12
C LEU A 263 15.47 9.99 10.39
N CYS A 264 16.75 9.91 10.78
CA CYS A 264 17.25 10.69 11.92
C CYS A 264 17.08 12.21 11.70
N LEU A 265 17.47 12.72 10.53
CA LEU A 265 17.31 14.15 10.21
C LEU A 265 15.84 14.58 10.26
N PHE A 266 14.93 13.75 9.76
CA PHE A 266 13.50 14.04 9.81
C PHE A 266 12.91 14.04 11.23
N LEU A 267 13.49 13.28 12.16
CA LEU A 267 13.05 13.22 13.56
C LEU A 267 13.66 14.32 14.44
N ASP A 268 14.79 14.87 14.03
CA ASP A 268 15.50 15.95 14.73
C ASP A 268 15.01 17.36 14.30
N ASP A 269 14.20 17.45 13.23
CA ASP A 269 13.51 18.66 12.76
C ASP A 269 12.12 18.84 13.41
#